data_AF-A0AAD1KSN4-F1
#
_entry.id   AF-A0AAD1KSN4-F1
#
_cell.length_a   1.000
_cell.length_b   1.000
_cell.length_c   1.000
_cell.angle_alpha   90.00
_cell.angle_beta   90.00
_cell.angle_gamma   90.00
#
_symmetry.space_group_name_H-M   'P 1'
#
loop_
_entity.id
_entity.type
_entity.pdbx_description
1 polymer ?
#
loop_
_entity_poly.entity_id
_entity_poly.type
_entity_poly.pdbx_seq_one_letter_code
_entity_poly.pdbx_strand_id
1 'polypeptide(L)'
;MDLAERLSELAQALSQASAAVGVLEAIEEVLDEYKDGELTLKEAMEEIQGLVEEFQAVRALSEMSPEELMAMAEEEGGLRS
;
A
#
# COMPACT_ATOMS: atom_id res chain seq x y z
N MET A 1 9.46 28.09 2.09
CA MET A 1 8.29 27.22 1.95
C MET A 1 7.04 28.07 2.00
N ASP A 2 6.27 28.05 0.92
CA ASP A 2 4.97 28.72 0.84
C ASP A 2 3.88 27.88 1.53
N LEU A 3 2.76 28.51 1.90
CA LEU A 3 1.61 27.83 2.52
C LEU A 3 1.07 26.70 1.64
N ALA A 4 1.08 26.89 0.31
CA ALA A 4 0.64 25.88 -0.64
C ALA A 4 1.50 24.59 -0.58
N GLU A 5 2.82 24.73 -0.44
CA GLU A 5 3.73 23.59 -0.31
C GLU A 5 3.45 22.81 0.97
N ARG A 6 3.27 23.50 2.11
CA ARG A 6 2.96 22.86 3.40
C ARG A 6 1.60 22.16 3.41
N LEU A 7 0.61 22.73 2.71
CA LEU A 7 -0.71 22.10 2.55
C LEU A 7 -0.63 20.84 1.68
N SER A 8 0.19 20.87 0.63
CA SER A 8 0.42 19.70 -0.22
C SER A 8 1.11 18.57 0.55
N GLU A 9 2.15 18.88 1.32
CA GLU A 9 2.84 17.90 2.19
C GLU A 9 1.89 17.30 3.24
N LEU A 10 1.06 18.14 3.87
CA LEU A 10 0.07 17.68 4.85
C LEU A 10 -0.99 16.79 4.21
N ALA A 11 -1.47 17.12 3.02
CA ALA A 11 -2.43 16.30 2.28
C ALA A 11 -1.83 14.94 1.90
N GLN A 12 -0.56 14.92 1.51
CA GLN A 12 0.14 13.67 1.18
C GLN A 12 0.34 12.80 2.42
N ALA A 13 0.80 13.37 3.53
CA ALA A 13 0.94 12.65 4.79
C ALA A 13 -0.40 12.11 5.31
N LEU A 14 -1.48 12.89 5.18
CA LEU A 14 -2.83 12.47 5.55
C LEU A 14 -3.29 11.29 4.68
N SER A 15 -3.07 11.36 3.36
CA SER A 15 -3.42 10.28 2.45
C SER A 15 -2.68 8.98 2.78
N GLN A 16 -1.38 9.05 3.11
CA GLN A 16 -0.60 7.88 3.53
C GLN A 16 -1.11 7.29 4.85
N ALA A 17 -1.43 8.15 5.83
CA ALA A 17 -2.00 7.70 7.10
C ALA A 17 -3.35 7.02 6.91
N SER A 18 -4.23 7.56 6.04
CA SER A 18 -5.52 6.94 5.73
C SER A 18 -5.37 5.57 5.05
N ALA A 19 -4.42 5.42 4.12
CA ALA A 19 -4.15 4.13 3.49
C ALA A 19 -3.67 3.08 4.51
N ALA A 20 -2.81 3.47 5.45
CA ALA A 20 -2.34 2.59 6.51
C ALA A 20 -3.49 2.14 7.44
N VAL A 21 -4.43 3.04 7.75
CA VAL A 21 -5.62 2.69 8.55
C VAL A 21 -6.48 1.66 7.84
N GLY A 22 -6.75 1.82 6.54
CA GLY A 22 -7.56 0.86 5.77
C GLY A 22 -6.95 -0.55 5.74
N VAL A 23 -5.62 -0.66 5.69
CA VAL A 23 -4.92 -1.96 5.75
C VAL A 23 -5.08 -2.60 7.14
N LEU A 24 -5.00 -1.80 8.21
CA LEU A 24 -5.22 -2.31 9.57
C LEU A 24 -6.67 -2.79 9.77
N GLU A 25 -7.65 -2.09 9.21
CA GLU A 25 -9.06 -2.51 9.22
C GLU A 25 -9.23 -3.85 8.48
N ALA A 26 -8.62 -4.02 7.30
CA ALA A 26 -8.65 -5.29 6.56
C ALA A 26 -7.96 -6.44 7.33
N ILE A 27 -6.86 -6.17 8.03
CA ILE A 27 -6.21 -7.18 8.89
C ILE A 27 -7.11 -7.57 10.06
N GLU A 28 -7.83 -6.61 10.66
CA GLU A 28 -8.79 -6.89 11.73
C GLU A 28 -9.91 -7.82 11.26
N GLU A 29 -10.45 -7.60 10.05
CA GLU A 29 -11.44 -8.47 9.42
C GLU A 29 -10.93 -9.91 9.26
N VAL A 30 -9.72 -10.10 8.72
CA VAL A 30 -9.09 -11.43 8.59
C VAL A 30 -8.91 -12.11 9.96
N LEU A 31 -8.54 -11.34 10.99
CA LEU A 31 -8.40 -11.88 12.35
C LEU A 31 -9.75 -12.30 12.95
N ASP A 32 -10.83 -11.59 12.63
CA ASP A 32 -12.17 -11.95 13.08
C ASP A 32 -12.69 -13.20 12.34
N GLU A 33 -12.48 -13.30 11.02
CA GLU A 33 -12.79 -14.52 10.26
C GLU A 33 -12.02 -15.75 10.79
N TYR A 34 -10.75 -15.59 11.18
CA TYR A 34 -9.98 -16.64 11.83
C TYR A 34 -10.56 -17.05 13.20
N LYS A 35 -10.99 -16.09 14.03
CA LYS A 35 -11.61 -16.37 15.34
C LYS A 35 -12.94 -17.09 15.19
N ASP A 36 -13.71 -16.73 14.17
CA ASP A 36 -14.99 -17.35 13.86
C ASP A 36 -14.84 -18.73 13.21
N GLY A 37 -13.61 -19.10 12.84
CA GLY A 37 -13.25 -20.39 12.27
C GLY A 37 -13.56 -20.49 10.77
N GLU A 38 -13.80 -19.35 10.12
CA GLU A 38 -14.00 -19.25 8.67
C GLU A 38 -12.68 -19.44 7.92
N LEU A 39 -11.57 -19.01 8.53
CA LEU A 39 -10.21 -19.23 8.04
C LEU A 39 -9.42 -20.16 8.95
N THR A 40 -8.55 -20.97 8.34
CA THR A 40 -7.47 -21.62 9.06
C THR A 40 -6.37 -20.61 9.40
N LEU A 41 -5.52 -20.94 10.38
CA LEU A 41 -4.35 -20.10 10.72
C LEU A 41 -3.47 -19.82 9.49
N LYS A 42 -3.34 -20.82 8.60
CA LYS A 42 -2.53 -20.68 7.40
C LYS A 42 -3.14 -19.68 6.43
N GLU A 43 -4.44 -19.80 6.14
CA GLU A 43 -5.14 -18.89 5.23
C GLU A 43 -5.12 -17.46 5.78
N ALA A 44 -5.41 -17.26 7.07
CA ALA A 44 -5.33 -15.95 7.69
C ALA A 44 -3.93 -15.33 7.61
N MET A 45 -2.86 -16.14 7.76
CA MET A 45 -1.49 -15.64 7.58
C MET A 45 -1.16 -15.28 6.13
N GLU A 46 -1.64 -16.05 5.16
CA GLU A 46 -1.45 -15.76 3.73
C GLU A 46 -2.19 -14.47 3.32
N GLU A 47 -3.43 -14.28 3.78
CA GLU A 47 -4.21 -13.06 3.53
C GLU A 47 -3.56 -11.82 4.17
N ILE A 48 -3.15 -11.90 5.44
CA ILE A 48 -2.44 -10.79 6.11
C ILE A 48 -1.13 -10.46 5.39
N GLN A 49 -0.40 -11.48 4.95
CA GLN A 49 0.83 -11.26 4.19
C GLN A 49 0.54 -10.53 2.87
N GLY A 50 -0.50 -10.93 2.13
CA GLY A 50 -0.93 -10.26 0.91
C GLY A 50 -1.27 -8.78 1.15
N LEU A 51 -2.08 -8.48 2.17
CA LEU A 51 -2.44 -7.10 2.55
C LEU A 51 -1.21 -6.23 2.84
N VAL A 52 -0.22 -6.78 3.54
CA VAL A 52 1.03 -6.07 3.86
C VAL A 52 1.89 -5.86 2.61
N GLU A 53 2.00 -6.86 1.74
CA GLU A 53 2.75 -6.77 0.48
C GLU A 53 2.15 -5.72 -0.47
N GLU A 54 0.82 -5.71 -0.62
CA GLU A 54 0.11 -4.70 -1.40
C GLU A 54 0.33 -3.29 -0.87
N PHE A 55 0.22 -3.11 0.46
CA PHE A 55 0.48 -1.82 1.10
C PHE A 55 1.93 -1.35 0.87
N GLN A 56 2.90 -2.25 1.01
CA GLN A 56 4.31 -1.93 0.76
C GLN A 56 4.57 -1.54 -0.69
N ALA A 57 3.95 -2.23 -1.65
CA ALA A 57 4.06 -1.92 -3.07
C ALA A 57 3.48 -0.52 -3.38
N VAL A 58 2.28 -0.22 -2.89
CA VAL A 58 1.65 1.10 -3.05
C VAL A 58 2.48 2.20 -2.39
N ARG A 59 3.01 1.94 -1.20
CA ARG A 59 3.88 2.89 -0.50
C ARG A 59 5.16 3.17 -1.28
N ALA A 60 5.81 2.13 -1.79
CA ALA A 60 7.02 2.28 -2.59
C ALA A 60 6.77 3.17 -3.82
N LEU A 61 5.67 2.92 -4.57
CA LEU A 61 5.28 3.76 -5.71
C LEU A 61 4.99 5.21 -5.31
N SER A 62 4.46 5.43 -4.10
CA SER A 62 4.14 6.76 -3.57
C SER A 62 5.37 7.57 -3.14
N GLU A 63 6.47 6.88 -2.83
CA GLU A 63 7.74 7.48 -2.40
C GLU A 63 8.71 7.68 -3.58
N MET A 64 8.42 7.08 -4.74
CA MET A 64 9.21 7.24 -5.96
C MET A 64 9.02 8.62 -6.60
N SER A 65 10.10 9.14 -7.15
CA SER A 65 10.07 10.33 -8.00
C SER A 65 9.40 10.06 -9.34
N PRO A 66 8.83 11.08 -10.01
CA PRO A 66 8.30 10.94 -11.37
C PRO A 66 9.30 10.37 -12.37
N GLU A 67 10.59 10.69 -12.21
CA GLU A 67 11.68 10.17 -13.04
C GLU A 67 11.89 8.66 -12.84
N GLU A 68 11.84 8.18 -11.59
CA GLU A 68 11.96 6.75 -11.28
C GLU A 68 10.74 5.95 -11.78
N LEU A 69 9.54 6.54 -11.70
CA LEU A 69 8.32 5.93 -12.24
C LEU A 69 8.37 5.80 -13.78
N MET A 70 8.88 6.82 -14.48
CA MET A 70 9.08 6.77 -15.93
C MET A 70 10.13 5.72 -16.32
N ALA A 71 11.24 5.62 -15.60
CA ALA A 71 12.28 4.63 -15.86
C ALA A 71 11.75 3.19 -15.72
N MET A 72 10.96 2.92 -14.68
CA MET A 72 10.30 1.61 -14.52
C MET A 72 9.31 1.30 -15.65
N ALA A 73 8.53 2.29 -16.09
CA ALA A 73 7.58 2.11 -17.20
C ALA A 73 8.29 1.83 -18.54
N GLU A 74 9.46 2.43 -18.77
CA GLU A 74 10.29 2.16 -19.94
C GLU A 74 10.94 0.76 -19.91
N GLU A 75 11.39 0.29 -18.74
CA GLU A 75 11.92 -1.07 -18.58
C GLU A 75 10.84 -2.15 -18.80
N GLU A 76 9.63 -1.97 -18.26
CA GLU A 76 8.52 -2.90 -18.50
C GLU A 76 8.01 -2.86 -19.95
N GLY A 77 8.05 -1.69 -20.60
CA GLY A 77 7.71 -1.52 -22.00
C GLY A 77 8.75 -2.12 -22.96
N GLY A 78 10.04 -2.08 -22.60
CA GLY A 78 11.14 -2.63 -23.38
C GLY A 78 11.22 -4.17 -23.35
N LEU A 79 10.74 -4.81 -22.28
CA LEU A 79 10.67 -6.27 -22.16
C LEU A 79 9.55 -6.91 -23.00
N ARG A 80 8.64 -6.10 -23.55
CA ARG A 80 7.51 -6.53 -24.39
C ARG A 80 7.74 -6.34 -25.90
N SER A 81 8.92 -5.86 -26.32
CA SER A 81 9.30 -5.70 -27.74
C SER A 81 10.23 -6.80 -28.23
#